data_AF-A0A1F9ZFG3-F1
#
_entry.id   AF-A0A1F9ZFG3-F1
#
_cell.length_a   1.000
_cell.length_b   1.000
_cell.length_c   1.000
_cell.angle_alpha   90.00
_cell.angle_beta   90.00
_cell.angle_gamma   90.00
#
_symmetry.space_group_name_H-M   'P 1'
#
loop_
_entity.id
_entity.type
_entity.pdbx_description
1 polymer ?
#
loop_
_entity_poly.entity_id
_entity_poly.type
_entity_poly.pdbx_seq_one_letter_code
_entity_poly.pdbx_strand_id
1 'polypeptide(L)'
;MGRSIARFLLPNRTAESILQAAHAFGAAQGMRPATWSPNHVALTKGSIWWTGERWLSVAALNVPGGADVQVEAWVEGLGQLNADPGATFGFIPRRDMWTIAAGFVARLGVVPEAVFRHH
;
A
#
# COMPACT_ATOMS: atom_id res chain seq x y z
N MET A 1 -6.74 -4.28 13.81
CA MET A 1 -5.38 -4.16 13.25
C MET A 1 -5.38 -2.97 12.33
N GLY A 2 -4.45 -2.04 12.49
CA GLY A 2 -4.53 -0.76 11.80
C GLY A 2 -4.22 -0.83 10.30
N ARG A 3 -5.06 -0.23 9.46
CA ARG A 3 -4.88 -0.13 7.99
C ARG A 3 -4.75 1.34 7.58
N SER A 4 -3.79 1.62 6.71
CA SER A 4 -3.65 2.91 6.03
C SER A 4 -4.30 2.78 4.66
N ILE A 5 -5.25 3.65 4.36
CA ILE A 5 -6.00 3.63 3.10
C ILE A 5 -5.85 4.99 2.43
N ALA A 6 -5.36 5.00 1.20
CA ALA A 6 -5.38 6.16 0.32
C ALA A 6 -6.31 5.91 -0.86
N ARG A 7 -7.12 6.92 -1.20
CA ARG A 7 -8.00 6.92 -2.37
C ARG A 7 -7.84 8.22 -3.13
N PHE A 8 -7.58 8.15 -4.42
CA PHE A 8 -7.34 9.32 -5.26
C PHE A 8 -7.51 9.01 -6.74
N LEU A 9 -7.84 10.06 -7.51
CA LEU A 9 -7.86 10.02 -8.96
C LEU A 9 -6.48 10.39 -9.52
N LEU A 10 -5.94 9.56 -10.41
CA LEU A 10 -4.76 9.91 -11.22
C LEU A 10 -5.18 10.31 -12.64
N PRO A 11 -5.05 11.59 -13.01
CA PRO A 11 -5.38 12.03 -14.35
C PRO A 11 -4.38 11.49 -15.37
N ASN A 12 -4.84 11.21 -16.59
CA ASN A 12 -4.00 10.79 -17.73
C ASN A 12 -3.17 9.52 -17.48
N ARG A 13 -3.57 8.67 -16.53
CA ARG A 13 -2.94 7.38 -16.25
C ARG A 13 -3.97 6.26 -16.41
N THR A 14 -3.50 5.10 -16.85
CA THR A 14 -4.32 3.90 -16.95
C THR A 14 -4.13 3.02 -15.73
N ALA A 15 -5.17 2.29 -15.35
CA ALA A 15 -5.13 1.29 -14.28
C ALA A 15 -3.98 0.30 -14.48
N GLU A 16 -3.80 -0.20 -15.71
CA GLU A 16 -2.71 -1.10 -16.06
C GLU A 16 -1.33 -0.49 -15.74
N SER A 17 -1.08 0.76 -16.15
CA SER A 17 0.20 1.44 -15.88
C SER A 17 0.47 1.62 -14.38
N ILE A 18 -0.57 1.79 -13.58
CA ILE A 18 -0.48 1.98 -12.13
C ILE A 18 -0.19 0.64 -11.44
N LEU A 19 -0.86 -0.44 -11.87
CA LEU A 19 -0.68 -1.78 -11.33
C LEU A 19 0.71 -2.35 -11.70
N GLN A 20 1.17 -2.12 -12.92
CA GLN A 20 2.54 -2.45 -13.32
C GLN A 20 3.58 -1.69 -12.49
N ALA A 21 3.35 -0.40 -12.23
CA ALA A 21 4.20 0.41 -11.36
C ALA A 21 4.17 -0.08 -9.90
N ALA A 22 3.00 -0.49 -9.39
CA ALA A 22 2.86 -1.05 -8.05
C ALA A 22 3.66 -2.34 -7.91
N HIS A 23 3.55 -3.25 -8.87
CA HIS A 23 4.31 -4.49 -8.86
C HIS A 23 5.82 -4.24 -8.94
N ALA A 24 6.29 -3.39 -9.86
CA ALA A 24 7.70 -3.06 -10.00
C ALA A 24 8.25 -2.38 -8.73
N PHE A 25 7.48 -1.48 -8.13
CA PHE A 25 7.83 -0.81 -6.88
C PHE A 25 7.94 -1.82 -5.73
N GLY A 26 6.94 -2.67 -5.53
CA GLY A 26 6.99 -3.65 -4.44
C GLY A 26 8.11 -4.68 -4.63
N ALA A 27 8.40 -5.11 -5.87
CA ALA A 27 9.55 -5.95 -6.15
C ALA A 27 10.87 -5.28 -5.73
N ALA A 28 11.04 -3.97 -6.01
CA ALA A 28 12.20 -3.20 -5.56
C ALA A 28 12.28 -3.06 -4.02
N GLN A 29 11.14 -3.11 -3.33
CA GLN A 29 11.06 -3.13 -1.86
C GLN A 29 11.22 -4.54 -1.25
N GLY A 30 11.47 -5.56 -2.07
CA GLY A 30 11.60 -6.95 -1.64
C GLY A 30 10.26 -7.59 -1.24
N MET A 31 9.15 -7.07 -1.76
CA MET A 31 7.82 -7.69 -1.59
C MET A 31 7.59 -8.75 -2.67
N ARG A 32 6.77 -9.75 -2.33
CA ARG A 32 6.39 -10.85 -3.21
C ARG A 32 4.93 -10.69 -3.64
N PRO A 33 4.57 -11.04 -4.89
CA PRO A 33 3.18 -11.01 -5.30
C PRO A 33 2.36 -12.09 -4.57
N ALA A 34 1.27 -11.67 -3.96
CA ALA A 34 0.25 -12.55 -3.38
C ALA A 34 -0.94 -12.70 -4.33
N THR A 35 -1.38 -11.60 -4.94
CA THR A 35 -2.46 -11.58 -5.93
C THR A 35 -2.12 -10.64 -7.07
N TRP A 36 -2.45 -11.06 -8.29
CA TRP A 36 -2.39 -10.21 -9.48
C TRP A 36 -3.65 -10.42 -10.31
N SER A 37 -4.37 -9.34 -10.59
CA SER A 37 -5.49 -9.31 -11.54
C SER A 37 -5.43 -8.01 -12.37
N PRO A 38 -6.26 -7.87 -13.43
CA PRO A 38 -6.25 -6.69 -14.29
C PRO A 38 -6.57 -5.36 -13.60
N ASN A 39 -7.11 -5.41 -12.39
CA ASN A 39 -7.61 -4.25 -11.64
C ASN A 39 -7.00 -4.18 -10.23
N HIS A 40 -6.17 -5.15 -9.85
CA HIS A 40 -5.68 -5.28 -8.48
C HIS A 40 -4.34 -6.02 -8.40
N VAL A 41 -3.45 -5.50 -7.57
CA VAL A 41 -2.18 -6.13 -7.20
C VAL A 41 -2.07 -6.12 -5.68
N ALA A 42 -1.82 -7.29 -5.09
CA ALA A 42 -1.47 -7.42 -3.67
C ALA A 42 -0.08 -8.02 -3.52
N LEU A 43 0.74 -7.39 -2.68
CA LEU A 43 2.13 -7.75 -2.44
C LEU A 43 2.35 -7.92 -0.94
N THR A 44 3.19 -8.89 -0.56
CA THR A 44 3.51 -9.16 0.85
C THR A 44 5.00 -9.18 1.13
N LYS A 45 5.36 -8.88 2.38
CA LYS A 45 6.73 -8.97 2.88
C LYS A 45 6.75 -9.37 4.35
N GLY A 46 7.71 -10.22 4.72
CA GLY A 46 7.86 -10.70 6.10
C GLY A 46 7.12 -12.00 6.32
N SER A 47 6.82 -12.29 7.58
CA SER A 47 6.16 -13.53 7.99
C SER A 47 5.20 -13.27 9.13
N ILE A 48 3.99 -13.81 9.01
CA ILE A 48 2.93 -13.73 10.01
C ILE A 48 3.38 -14.27 11.39
N TRP A 49 4.34 -15.20 11.41
CA TRP A 49 4.78 -15.89 12.64
C TRP A 49 5.94 -15.22 13.38
N TRP A 50 6.68 -14.33 12.74
CA TRP A 50 7.96 -13.84 13.28
C TRP A 50 8.08 -12.31 13.28
N THR A 51 7.70 -11.67 12.17
CA THR A 51 8.06 -10.25 11.91
C THR A 51 6.85 -9.38 11.58
N GLY A 52 5.66 -9.96 11.60
CA GLY A 52 4.45 -9.42 10.99
C GLY A 52 4.51 -9.48 9.47
N GLU A 53 3.45 -9.98 8.86
CA GLU A 53 3.30 -9.94 7.42
C GLU A 53 2.78 -8.57 7.00
N ARG A 54 3.57 -7.86 6.20
CA ARG A 54 3.24 -6.55 5.67
C ARG A 54 2.54 -6.74 4.34
N TRP A 55 1.43 -6.05 4.17
CA TRP A 55 0.60 -6.14 2.98
C TRP A 55 0.49 -4.77 2.31
N LEU A 56 0.73 -4.75 1.00
CA LEU A 56 0.42 -3.63 0.10
C LEU A 56 -0.63 -4.12 -0.89
N SER A 57 -1.79 -3.48 -0.93
CA SER A 57 -2.84 -3.75 -1.90
C SER A 57 -3.08 -2.49 -2.72
N VAL A 58 -3.02 -2.61 -4.03
CA VAL A 58 -3.27 -1.52 -4.97
C VAL A 58 -4.39 -1.97 -5.89
N ALA A 59 -5.53 -1.30 -5.82
CA ALA A 59 -6.61 -1.43 -6.79
C ALA A 59 -6.62 -0.19 -7.69
N ALA A 60 -6.85 -0.39 -8.98
CA ALA A 60 -6.99 0.69 -9.93
C ALA A 60 -8.08 0.38 -10.95
N LEU A 61 -8.88 1.39 -11.31
CA LEU A 61 -9.94 1.28 -12.30
C LEU A 61 -9.88 2.44 -13.28
N ASN A 62 -9.94 2.15 -14.59
CA ASN A 62 -10.03 3.20 -15.60
C ASN A 62 -11.37 3.94 -15.48
N VAL A 63 -11.31 5.26 -15.43
CA VAL A 63 -12.47 6.16 -15.41
C VAL A 63 -12.28 7.25 -16.46
N PRO A 64 -13.35 7.96 -16.89
CA PRO A 64 -13.18 9.08 -17.82
C PRO A 64 -12.15 10.10 -17.28
N GLY A 65 -11.10 10.36 -18.06
CA GLY A 65 -10.03 11.31 -17.70
C GLY A 65 -8.86 10.73 -16.89
N GLY A 66 -8.87 9.44 -16.50
CA GLY A 66 -7.75 8.86 -15.76
C GLY A 66 -8.05 7.50 -15.14
N ALA A 67 -7.52 7.28 -13.93
CA ALA A 67 -7.78 6.07 -13.16
C ALA A 67 -8.04 6.40 -11.69
N ASP A 68 -9.09 5.80 -11.12
CA ASP A 68 -9.33 5.81 -9.69
C ASP A 68 -8.44 4.77 -9.03
N VAL A 69 -7.77 5.15 -7.94
CA VAL A 69 -6.73 4.34 -7.28
C VAL A 69 -7.04 4.23 -5.80
N GLN A 70 -7.01 3.00 -5.30
CA GLN A 70 -7.03 2.70 -3.88
C GLN A 70 -5.74 1.97 -3.49
N VAL A 71 -5.01 2.53 -2.52
CA VAL A 71 -3.82 1.93 -1.93
C VAL A 71 -4.11 1.61 -0.48
N GLU A 72 -3.98 0.35 -0.11
CA GLU A 72 -4.14 -0.13 1.25
C GLU A 72 -2.83 -0.73 1.76
N ALA A 73 -2.50 -0.42 3.00
CA ALA A 73 -1.28 -0.87 3.65
C ALA A 73 -1.57 -1.30 5.09
N TRP A 74 -1.25 -2.54 5.44
CA TRP A 74 -1.47 -3.08 6.78
C TRP A 74 -0.43 -4.13 7.15
N VAL A 75 -0.47 -4.55 8.42
CA VAL A 75 0.38 -5.61 8.95
C VAL A 75 -0.49 -6.63 9.66
N GLU A 76 -0.24 -7.91 9.40
CA GLU A 76 -0.89 -9.07 10.02
C GLU A 76 0.10 -9.88 10.87
N GLY A 77 -0.41 -10.76 11.74
CA GLY A 77 0.42 -11.73 12.48
C GLY A 77 1.08 -11.24 13.75
N LEU A 78 1.07 -9.93 14.00
CA LEU A 78 1.45 -9.39 15.30
C LEU A 78 0.17 -9.09 16.07
N GLY A 79 0.11 -9.53 17.33
CA GLY A 79 -0.96 -9.12 18.26
C GLY A 79 -1.10 -7.60 18.35
N GLN A 80 -2.27 -7.11 18.81
CA GLN A 80 -2.72 -5.70 18.82
C GLN A 80 -1.66 -4.65 18.42
N LEU A 81 -1.50 -4.44 17.12
CA LEU A 81 -0.75 -3.31 16.59
C LEU A 81 -1.62 -2.05 16.72
N ASN A 82 -1.05 -0.98 17.29
CA ASN A 82 -1.69 0.33 17.39
C ASN A 82 -2.05 0.84 15.98
N ALA A 83 -3.21 1.49 15.85
CA ALA A 83 -3.73 2.01 14.58
C ALA A 83 -2.99 3.26 14.10
N ASP A 84 -2.51 4.07 15.04
CA ASP A 84 -1.68 5.25 14.78
C ASP A 84 -0.25 4.80 14.45
N PRO A 85 0.42 5.30 13.38
CA PRO A 85 1.84 5.11 13.07
C PRO A 85 2.80 6.21 13.62
N GLY A 86 2.44 6.98 14.67
CA GLY A 86 3.34 7.78 15.55
C GLY A 86 3.78 7.28 16.97
N ALA A 87 3.12 6.31 17.64
CA ALA A 87 3.46 5.75 18.97
C ALA A 87 4.61 4.69 19.04
N THR A 88 5.21 4.46 20.21
CA THR A 88 6.61 3.96 20.31
C THR A 88 6.86 2.43 20.30
N PHE A 89 5.88 1.53 20.51
CA PHE A 89 6.11 0.07 20.52
C PHE A 89 5.02 -0.71 19.76
N GLY A 90 5.37 -1.82 19.09
CA GLY A 90 4.47 -2.55 18.18
C GLY A 90 4.39 -1.94 16.78
N PHE A 91 5.47 -1.28 16.35
CA PHE A 91 5.36 -0.17 15.42
C PHE A 91 6.25 -0.21 14.20
N ILE A 92 7.45 -0.77 14.35
CA ILE A 92 8.44 -0.80 13.28
C ILE A 92 7.85 -1.43 12.01
N PRO A 93 7.13 -2.57 12.07
CA PRO A 93 6.50 -3.15 10.88
C PRO A 93 5.41 -2.26 10.28
N ARG A 94 4.64 -1.55 11.12
CA ARG A 94 3.52 -0.71 10.68
C ARG A 94 3.98 0.61 10.06
N ARG A 95 4.97 1.25 10.68
CA ARG A 95 5.65 2.46 10.18
C ARG A 95 6.45 2.16 8.91
N ASP A 96 7.15 1.03 8.87
CA ASP A 96 7.82 0.54 7.66
C ASP A 96 6.82 0.34 6.53
N MET A 97 5.71 -0.37 6.79
CA MET A 97 4.67 -0.57 5.78
C MET A 97 4.02 0.74 5.33
N TRP A 98 3.74 1.66 6.26
CA TRP A 98 3.27 2.99 5.88
C TRP A 98 4.28 3.75 5.02
N THR A 99 5.57 3.68 5.34
CA THR A 99 6.65 4.32 4.57
C THR A 99 6.73 3.74 3.15
N ILE A 100 6.59 2.43 3.00
CA ILE A 100 6.51 1.76 1.69
C ILE A 100 5.32 2.28 0.89
N ALA A 101 4.13 2.34 1.50
CA ALA A 101 2.91 2.80 0.83
C ALA A 101 2.97 4.29 0.46
N ALA A 102 3.48 5.13 1.37
CA ALA A 102 3.71 6.55 1.12
C ALA A 102 4.72 6.77 -0.01
N GLY A 103 5.80 5.99 -0.04
CA GLY A 103 6.78 6.02 -1.14
C GLY A 103 6.17 5.66 -2.49
N PHE A 104 5.25 4.68 -2.53
CA PHE A 104 4.53 4.35 -3.76
C PHE A 104 3.62 5.50 -4.23
N VAL A 105 2.80 6.04 -3.32
CA VAL A 105 1.89 7.16 -3.62
C VAL A 105 2.67 8.40 -4.07
N ALA A 106 3.78 8.73 -3.40
CA ALA A 106 4.67 9.82 -3.81
C ALA A 106 5.28 9.60 -5.20
N ARG A 107 5.62 8.35 -5.55
CA ARG A 107 6.12 8.00 -6.90
C ARG A 107 5.06 8.15 -7.99
N LEU A 108 3.79 8.15 -7.63
CA LEU A 108 2.68 8.49 -8.54
C LEU A 108 2.46 10.02 -8.67
N GLY A 109 3.24 10.83 -7.95
CA GLY A 109 3.14 12.29 -7.94
C GLY A 109 2.07 12.83 -6.98
N VAL A 110 1.60 12.01 -6.04
CA VAL A 110 0.57 12.37 -5.06
C VAL A 110 1.21 12.59 -3.69
N VAL A 111 0.80 13.64 -2.98
CA VAL A 111 1.25 13.92 -1.61
C VAL A 111 0.62 12.90 -0.65
N PRO A 112 1.39 11.97 -0.06
CA PRO A 112 0.82 10.87 0.73
C PRO A 112 -0.03 11.34 1.92
N GLU A 113 0.42 12.37 2.62
CA GLU A 113 -0.24 12.93 3.81
C GLU A 113 -1.63 13.52 3.47
N ALA A 114 -1.86 13.89 2.22
CA ALA A 114 -3.14 14.45 1.77
C ALA A 114 -4.20 13.36 1.51
N VAL A 115 -3.79 12.11 1.28
CA VAL A 115 -4.68 11.04 0.81
C VAL A 115 -4.83 9.88 1.79
N PHE A 116 -3.85 9.63 2.65
CA PHE A 116 -3.93 8.53 3.61
C PHE A 116 -4.87 8.84 4.78
N ARG A 117 -5.76 7.89 5.06
CA ARG A 117 -6.58 7.78 6.27
C ARG A 117 -6.09 6.57 7.08
N HIS A 118 -6.02 6.70 8.39
CA HIS A 118 -5.59 5.63 9.30
C HIS A 118 -6.80 5.07 10.04
N HIS A 119 -7.01 3.76 9.94
CA HIS A 119 -8.14 3.01 10.51
C HIS A 119 -7.61 1.87 11.38
#